data_AF-A0ABD6CYQ3-F1
#
_entry.id   AF-A0ABD6CYQ3-F1
#
_cell.length_a   1.000
_cell.length_b   1.000
_cell.length_c   1.000
_cell.angle_alpha   90.00
_cell.angle_beta   90.00
_cell.angle_gamma   90.00
#
_symmetry.space_group_name_H-M   'P 1'
#
loop_
_entity.id
_entity.type
_entity.pdbx_description
1 polymer ?
#
loop_
_entity_poly.entity_id
_entity_poly.type
_entity_poly.pdbx_seq_one_letter_code
_entity_poly.pdbx_strand_id
1 'polypeptide(L)'
;MSHDLTIDEKRVYADRTGATEVLVAAEQGLVVASLSADLVGEFGLDHRATVRDVAATGDRRVVATDEDVLVGSYDPTDFGPAVAVGFDGEGAPVA
;
A
#
# COMPACT_ATOMS: atom_id res chain seq x y z
N MET A 1 28.63 -42.22 13.86
CA MET A 1 28.63 -41.04 12.99
C MET A 1 27.29 -40.35 13.16
N SER A 2 27.31 -39.21 13.85
CA SER A 2 26.16 -38.37 14.16
C SER A 2 25.92 -37.41 13.00
N HIS A 3 24.66 -37.24 12.60
CA HIS A 3 23.94 -35.95 12.52
C HIS A 3 22.56 -36.20 11.91
N ASP A 4 21.62 -36.60 12.77
CA ASP A 4 20.22 -36.25 12.58
C ASP A 4 19.99 -34.98 13.40
N LEU A 5 19.48 -33.93 12.76
CA LEU A 5 18.77 -32.78 13.32
C LEU A 5 18.49 -31.83 12.15
N THR A 6 17.33 -32.07 11.56
CA THR A 6 16.55 -31.21 10.67
C THR A 6 16.78 -29.73 10.92
N ILE A 7 16.99 -28.96 9.84
CA ILE A 7 17.00 -27.50 9.89
C ILE A 7 15.70 -27.03 10.55
N ASP A 8 15.84 -26.42 11.73
CA ASP A 8 14.75 -25.79 12.47
C ASP A 8 14.34 -24.54 11.69
N GLU A 9 13.29 -24.68 10.89
CA GLU A 9 12.70 -23.61 10.09
C GLU A 9 12.09 -22.59 11.06
N LYS A 10 12.77 -21.45 11.25
CA LYS A 10 12.29 -20.35 12.10
C LYS A 10 11.02 -19.75 11.50
N ARG A 11 9.86 -20.28 11.88
CA ARG A 11 8.57 -19.62 11.64
C ARG A 11 8.38 -18.50 12.66
N VAL A 12 8.83 -17.29 12.32
CA VAL A 12 8.45 -16.08 13.06
C VAL A 12 7.11 -15.59 12.50
N TYR A 13 6.02 -16.10 13.06
CA TYR A 13 4.76 -15.34 13.07
C TYR A 13 4.71 -14.63 14.42
N ALA A 14 5.48 -13.55 14.54
CA ALA A 14 5.19 -12.59 15.58
C ALA A 14 3.92 -11.85 15.17
N ASP A 15 2.95 -11.75 16.08
CA ASP A 15 1.79 -10.90 15.91
C ASP A 15 2.26 -9.49 15.48
N ARG A 16 1.71 -8.98 14.37
CA ARG A 16 2.07 -7.70 13.73
C ARG A 16 1.61 -6.47 14.53
N THR A 17 1.52 -6.60 15.85
CA THR A 17 1.17 -5.53 16.78
C THR A 17 2.23 -4.43 16.70
N GLY A 18 1.90 -3.32 16.08
CA GLY A 18 2.75 -2.13 15.96
C GLY A 18 3.36 -1.87 14.58
N ALA A 19 3.06 -2.69 13.57
CA ALA A 19 3.45 -2.36 12.20
C ALA A 19 2.49 -1.33 11.58
N THR A 20 3.04 -0.27 11.02
CA THR A 20 2.29 0.74 10.26
C THR A 20 2.29 0.34 8.79
N GLU A 21 1.11 0.32 8.15
CA GLU A 21 1.03 0.17 6.70
C GLU A 21 1.32 1.51 6.02
N VAL A 22 2.15 1.49 4.97
CA VAL A 22 2.41 2.64 4.11
C VAL A 22 2.13 2.33 2.66
N LEU A 23 1.69 3.34 1.95
CA LEU A 23 1.37 3.30 0.53
C LEU A 23 2.45 4.08 -0.23
N VAL A 24 2.98 3.49 -1.30
CA VAL A 24 3.98 4.13 -2.16
C VAL A 24 3.48 4.11 -3.60
N ALA A 25 3.33 5.31 -4.17
CA ALA A 25 3.07 5.50 -5.59
C ALA A 25 4.32 5.11 -6.40
N ALA A 26 4.14 4.24 -7.39
CA ALA A 26 5.19 3.86 -8.33
C ALA A 26 4.61 3.67 -9.74
N GLU A 27 5.44 3.83 -10.76
CA GLU A 27 5.04 3.59 -12.15
C GLU A 27 4.56 2.14 -12.39
N GLN A 28 5.02 1.18 -11.58
CA GLN A 28 4.60 -0.23 -11.69
C GLN A 28 3.28 -0.53 -10.97
N GLY A 29 2.82 0.36 -10.08
CA GLY A 29 1.63 0.14 -9.27
C GLY A 29 1.64 0.82 -7.91
N LEU A 30 0.57 0.59 -7.15
CA LEU A 30 0.51 0.94 -5.74
C LEU A 30 1.24 -0.12 -4.94
N VAL A 31 2.34 0.26 -4.29
CA VAL A 31 3.05 -0.61 -3.36
C VAL A 31 2.47 -0.42 -1.96
N VAL A 32 2.16 -1.54 -1.31
CA VAL A 32 1.83 -1.59 0.12
C VAL A 32 3.03 -2.19 0.85
N ALA A 33 3.50 -1.51 1.90
CA ALA A 33 4.58 -2.00 2.73
C ALA A 33 4.24 -1.87 4.22
N SER A 34 4.73 -2.82 5.01
CA SER A 34 4.70 -2.71 6.47
C SER A 34 5.97 -2.03 6.97
N LEU A 35 5.83 -1.08 7.89
CA LEU A 35 6.94 -0.44 8.59
C LEU A 35 6.90 -0.77 10.07
N SER A 36 8.06 -1.08 10.64
CA SER A 36 8.24 -1.26 12.07
C SER A 36 9.50 -0.52 12.49
N ALA A 37 9.34 0.51 13.32
CA ALA A 37 10.40 1.48 13.61
C ALA A 37 10.98 2.09 12.31
N ASP A 38 12.25 1.85 12.02
CA ASP A 38 12.98 2.30 10.82
C ASP A 38 13.17 1.21 9.77
N LEU A 39 12.50 0.06 9.93
CA LEU A 39 12.63 -1.10 9.05
C LEU A 39 11.40 -1.26 8.15
N VAL A 40 11.67 -1.58 6.88
CA VAL A 40 10.67 -2.06 5.91
C VAL A 40 10.52 -3.57 6.08
N GLY A 41 9.30 -4.02 6.36
CA GLY A 41 8.92 -5.42 6.45
C GLY A 41 8.45 -5.98 5.10
N GLU A 42 7.37 -6.75 5.14
CA GLU A 42 6.70 -7.25 3.93
C GLU A 42 6.25 -6.08 3.05
N PHE A 43 6.48 -6.19 1.75
CA PHE A 43 6.01 -5.25 0.74
C PHE A 43 5.56 -5.99 -0.52
N GLY A 44 4.62 -5.40 -1.26
CA GLY A 44 4.10 -5.96 -2.50
C GLY A 44 3.31 -4.95 -3.31
N LEU A 45 2.96 -5.34 -4.55
CA LEU A 45 2.05 -4.56 -5.39
C LEU A 45 0.60 -4.93 -5.05
N ASP A 46 -0.17 -3.97 -4.55
CA ASP A 46 -1.60 -4.13 -4.28
C ASP A 46 -2.43 -3.92 -5.55
N HIS A 47 -1.98 -3.02 -6.44
CA HIS A 47 -2.61 -2.77 -7.73
C HIS A 47 -1.60 -2.40 -8.79
N ARG A 48 -1.77 -2.95 -9.99
CA ARG A 48 -0.88 -2.71 -11.13
C ARG A 48 -1.50 -1.66 -12.05
N ALA A 49 -0.95 -0.45 -12.02
CA ALA A 49 -1.25 0.68 -12.88
C ALA A 49 -0.12 1.71 -12.75
N THR A 50 -0.06 2.72 -13.62
CA THR A 50 0.84 3.86 -13.40
C THR A 50 0.27 4.70 -12.25
N VAL A 51 0.83 4.58 -11.04
CA VAL A 51 0.39 5.38 -9.89
C VAL A 51 1.27 6.60 -9.73
N ARG A 52 0.63 7.78 -9.74
CA ARG A 52 1.31 9.08 -9.67
C ARG A 52 1.30 9.68 -8.27
N ASP A 53 0.20 9.51 -7.55
CA ASP A 53 0.05 9.97 -6.18
C ASP A 53 -0.96 9.10 -5.42
N VAL A 54 -0.88 9.10 -4.10
CA VAL A 54 -1.80 8.38 -3.21
C VAL A 54 -1.98 9.16 -1.92
N ALA A 55 -3.24 9.31 -1.48
CA ALA A 55 -3.57 9.82 -0.17
C ALA A 55 -4.39 8.79 0.61
N ALA A 56 -4.19 8.73 1.93
CA ALA A 56 -4.91 7.84 2.83
C ALA A 56 -5.45 8.58 4.05
N THR A 57 -6.63 8.18 4.52
CA THR A 57 -7.24 8.65 5.77
C THR A 57 -8.02 7.52 6.44
N GLY A 58 -7.52 7.06 7.60
CA GLY A 58 -8.02 5.84 8.23
C GLY A 58 -7.94 4.65 7.27
N ASP A 59 -9.06 3.95 7.09
CA ASP A 59 -9.15 2.77 6.20
C ASP A 59 -9.45 3.13 4.74
N ARG A 60 -9.45 4.42 4.38
CA ARG A 60 -9.75 4.91 3.03
C ARG A 60 -8.48 5.38 2.33
N ARG A 61 -8.43 5.17 1.02
CA ARG A 61 -7.39 5.68 0.13
C ARG A 61 -7.97 6.20 -1.17
N VAL A 62 -7.26 7.15 -1.78
CA VAL A 62 -7.51 7.67 -3.12
C VAL A 62 -6.20 7.61 -3.89
N VAL A 63 -6.25 7.20 -5.16
CA VAL A 63 -5.07 6.91 -5.98
C VAL A 63 -5.18 7.68 -7.29
N ALA A 64 -4.21 8.54 -7.57
CA ALA A 64 -4.08 9.20 -8.87
C ALA A 64 -3.35 8.29 -9.86
N THR A 65 -3.95 8.08 -11.03
CA THR A 65 -3.33 7.37 -12.15
C THR A 65 -3.23 8.23 -13.40
N ASP A 66 -2.67 7.67 -14.46
CA ASP A 66 -2.66 8.26 -15.80
C ASP A 66 -3.96 8.10 -16.59
N GLU A 67 -4.96 7.39 -16.04
CA GLU A 67 -6.27 7.19 -16.65
C GLU A 67 -7.38 7.89 -15.86
N ASP A 68 -7.49 7.61 -14.56
CA ASP A 68 -8.49 8.17 -13.65
C ASP A 68 -8.00 8.23 -12.19
N VAL A 69 -8.79 8.84 -11.32
CA VAL A 69 -8.65 8.73 -9.86
C VAL A 69 -9.44 7.52 -9.38
N LEU A 70 -8.80 6.68 -8.57
CA LEU A 70 -9.37 5.43 -8.08
C LEU A 70 -9.65 5.50 -6.57
N VAL A 71 -10.76 4.91 -6.13
CA VAL A 71 -11.15 4.82 -4.71
C VAL A 71 -11.54 3.39 -4.35
N GLY A 72 -11.59 3.08 -3.05
CA GLY A 72 -12.07 1.78 -2.57
C GLY A 72 -11.28 0.60 -3.15
N SER A 73 -11.98 -0.31 -3.84
CA SER A 73 -11.41 -1.48 -4.52
C SER A 73 -10.89 -1.16 -5.93
N TYR A 74 -10.35 0.05 -6.10
CA TYR A 74 -9.86 0.60 -7.37
C TYR A 74 -10.98 0.93 -8.36
N ASP A 75 -12.11 1.38 -7.85
CA ASP A 75 -13.22 1.86 -8.66
C ASP A 75 -12.90 3.27 -9.21
N PRO A 76 -13.10 3.51 -10.53
CA PRO A 76 -12.93 4.82 -11.14
C PRO A 76 -13.96 5.83 -10.64
N THR A 77 -13.64 7.10 -10.75
CA THR A 77 -14.42 8.22 -10.18
C THR A 77 -14.90 9.23 -11.22
N ASP A 78 -14.44 9.09 -12.47
CA ASP A 78 -14.68 10.02 -13.58
C ASP A 78 -14.05 11.42 -13.37
N PHE A 79 -13.08 11.57 -12.46
CA PHE A 79 -12.24 12.78 -12.37
C PHE A 79 -11.34 12.93 -13.61
N GLY A 80 -10.95 11.81 -14.21
CA GLY A 80 -9.92 11.74 -15.23
C GLY A 80 -8.51 11.66 -14.63
N PRO A 81 -7.48 11.76 -15.48
CA PRO A 81 -6.10 11.57 -15.04
C PRO A 81 -5.65 12.68 -14.11
N ALA A 82 -4.96 12.32 -13.03
CA ALA A 82 -4.50 13.25 -12.00
C ALA A 82 -3.02 13.05 -11.65
N VAL A 83 -2.43 14.03 -10.98
CA VAL A 83 -1.02 13.99 -10.51
C VAL A 83 -0.92 14.24 -9.00
N ALA A 84 -2.01 14.64 -8.36
CA ALA A 84 -2.12 14.85 -6.93
C ALA A 84 -3.53 14.45 -6.51
N VAL A 85 -3.68 13.85 -5.34
CA VAL A 85 -4.98 13.50 -4.76
C VAL A 85 -4.98 13.76 -3.27
N GLY A 86 -6.16 13.92 -2.70
CA GLY A 86 -6.33 14.16 -1.28
C GLY A 86 -7.75 13.91 -0.81
N PHE A 87 -8.00 14.33 0.42
CA PHE A 87 -9.33 14.40 0.99
C PHE A 87 -9.60 15.84 1.43
N ASP A 88 -10.81 16.33 1.19
CA ASP A 88 -11.26 17.62 1.72
C ASP A 88 -11.59 17.54 3.22
N GLY A 89 -12.08 18.65 3.79
CA GLY A 89 -12.42 18.74 5.21
C GLY A 89 -13.61 17.87 5.63
N GLU A 90 -14.44 17.41 4.69
CA GLU A 90 -15.55 16.47 4.93
C GLU A 90 -15.12 15.02 4.67
N GLY A 91 -13.90 14.82 4.17
CA GLY A 91 -13.33 13.52 3.85
C GLY A 91 -13.79 12.99 2.49
N ALA A 92 -14.23 13.85 1.57
CA ALA A 92 -14.48 13.50 0.18
C ALA A 92 -13.16 13.53 -0.63
N PRO A 93 -12.96 12.61 -1.58
CA PRO A 93 -11.80 12.63 -2.47
C PRO A 93 -11.72 13.93 -3.29
N VAL A 94 -10.51 14.47 -3.44
CA VAL A 94 -10.18 15.59 -4.32
C VAL A 94 -8.96 15.25 -5.17
N ALA A 95 -8.87 15.83 -6.37
CA ALA A 95 -7.82 15.58 -7.36
C ALA A 95 -7.52 16.85 -8.19
#